data_AF-A0A2S7WCU2-F1
#
_entry.id   AF-A0A2S7WCU2-F1
#
_cell.length_a   1.000
_cell.length_b   1.000
_cell.length_c   1.000
_cell.angle_alpha   90.00
_cell.angle_beta   90.00
_cell.angle_gamma   90.00
#
_symmetry.space_group_name_H-M   'P 1'
#
loop_
_entity.id
_entity.type
_entity.pdbx_description
1 polymer ?
#
loop_
_entity_poly.entity_id
_entity_poly.type
_entity_poly.pdbx_seq_one_letter_code
_entity_poly.pdbx_strand_id
1 'polypeptide(L)'
;MEIWFTKTENSTKIFVENVLLLIDKMKNFYYLLTLFFLVSCTSNTILEKPKDLIPKDTMSLLIEEMMIASSSKFIKNKFQENEVNYMALVYERFKIDSLRFQRSNLYYISKIDDYQKIIEKATQSLEAKKALYAAQKTRLDSIRKDSIKKIKTNAKLMDSVKKLELAPIQ
;
A
#
# COMPACT_ATOMS: atom_id res chain seq x y z
N MET A 1 44.28 -55.80 15.26
CA MET A 1 43.71 -54.62 15.95
C MET A 1 44.29 -53.31 15.38
N GLU A 2 45.58 -53.27 15.03
CA GLU A 2 46.28 -52.08 14.49
C GLU A 2 45.79 -51.59 13.11
N ILE A 3 45.35 -52.49 12.22
CA ILE A 3 44.85 -52.11 10.87
C ILE A 3 43.52 -51.34 10.96
N TRP A 4 42.68 -51.67 11.94
CA TRP A 4 41.43 -50.93 12.17
C TRP A 4 41.71 -49.56 12.79
N PHE A 5 42.67 -49.47 13.71
CA PHE A 5 43.07 -48.23 14.38
C PHE A 5 43.70 -47.21 13.42
N THR A 6 44.62 -47.67 12.56
CA THR A 6 45.25 -46.82 11.51
C THR A 6 44.25 -46.35 10.46
N LYS A 7 43.26 -47.18 10.10
CA LYS A 7 42.18 -46.79 9.19
C LYS A 7 41.27 -45.71 9.79
N THR A 8 40.94 -45.81 11.08
CA THR A 8 40.14 -44.78 11.76
C THR A 8 40.90 -43.46 11.89
N GLU A 9 42.20 -43.50 12.17
CA GLU A 9 43.03 -42.28 12.30
C GLU A 9 43.23 -41.58 10.94
N ASN A 10 43.42 -42.33 9.85
CA ASN A 10 43.53 -41.74 8.52
C ASN A 10 42.19 -41.14 8.06
N SER A 11 41.07 -41.81 8.37
CA SER A 11 39.74 -41.30 8.03
C SER A 11 39.38 -40.02 8.79
N THR A 12 39.78 -39.88 10.06
CA THR A 12 39.55 -38.65 10.83
C THR A 12 40.43 -37.50 10.36
N LYS A 13 41.70 -37.76 9.99
CA LYS A 13 42.59 -36.75 9.39
C LYS A 13 42.02 -36.20 8.06
N ILE A 14 41.58 -37.08 7.16
CA ILE A 14 40.96 -36.69 5.89
C ILE A 14 39.66 -35.89 6.11
N PHE A 15 38.86 -36.27 7.11
CA PHE A 15 37.64 -35.53 7.46
C PHE A 15 37.95 -34.12 7.97
N VAL A 16 38.92 -33.97 8.88
CA VAL A 16 39.34 -32.67 9.43
C VAL A 16 39.92 -31.77 8.32
N GLU A 17 40.74 -32.32 7.42
CA GLU A 17 41.35 -31.58 6.32
C GLU A 17 40.29 -31.06 5.32
N ASN A 18 39.30 -31.88 4.98
CA ASN A 18 38.17 -31.46 4.14
C ASN A 18 37.30 -30.38 4.80
N VAL A 19 37.07 -30.47 6.11
CA VAL A 19 36.32 -29.46 6.87
C VAL A 19 37.09 -28.13 6.90
N LEU A 20 38.41 -28.16 7.11
CA LEU A 20 39.25 -26.96 7.06
C LEU A 20 39.26 -26.31 5.67
N LEU A 21 39.35 -27.10 4.60
CA LEU A 21 39.26 -26.62 3.21
C LEU A 21 37.89 -26.00 2.89
N LEU A 22 36.81 -26.54 3.44
CA LEU A 22 35.46 -25.98 3.29
C LEU A 22 35.30 -24.65 4.04
N ILE A 23 35.81 -24.57 5.28
CA ILE A 23 35.79 -23.35 6.08
C ILE A 23 36.57 -22.23 5.39
N ASP A 24 37.72 -22.53 4.80
CA ASP A 24 38.55 -21.55 4.09
C ASP A 24 37.86 -21.03 2.82
N LYS A 25 37.22 -21.91 2.06
CA LYS A 25 36.37 -21.54 0.90
C LYS A 25 35.20 -20.63 1.30
N MET A 26 34.53 -20.92 2.41
CA MET A 26 33.40 -20.11 2.92
C MET A 26 33.86 -18.72 3.40
N LYS A 27 35.03 -18.62 4.03
CA LYS A 27 35.62 -17.34 4.44
C LYS A 27 35.93 -16.45 3.24
N ASN A 28 36.55 -17.01 2.20
CA ASN A 28 36.85 -16.28 0.97
C ASN A 28 35.58 -15.77 0.27
N PHE A 29 34.52 -16.59 0.25
CA PHE A 29 33.21 -16.15 -0.25
C PHE A 29 32.62 -15.00 0.59
N TYR A 30 32.73 -15.07 1.91
CA TYR A 30 32.28 -13.99 2.81
C TYR A 30 33.06 -12.68 2.59
N TYR A 31 34.38 -12.76 2.38
CA TYR A 31 35.19 -11.58 2.03
C TYR A 31 34.79 -10.97 0.69
N LEU A 32 34.53 -11.80 -0.34
CA LEU A 32 34.04 -11.33 -1.64
C LEU A 32 32.66 -10.68 -1.54
N LEU A 33 31.75 -11.27 -0.76
CA LEU A 33 30.41 -10.72 -0.53
C LEU A 33 30.51 -9.36 0.17
N THR A 34 31.33 -9.26 1.23
CA THR A 34 31.53 -8.01 1.97
C THR A 34 32.12 -6.92 1.08
N LEU A 35 33.10 -7.26 0.23
CA LEU A 35 33.69 -6.33 -0.74
C LEU A 35 32.66 -5.85 -1.79
N PHE A 36 31.82 -6.76 -2.28
CA PHE A 36 30.74 -6.42 -3.22
C PHE A 36 29.71 -5.46 -2.63
N PHE A 37 29.38 -5.62 -1.34
CA PHE A 37 28.50 -4.69 -0.62
C PHE A 37 29.13 -3.30 -0.44
N LEU A 38 30.45 -3.21 -0.25
CA LEU A 38 31.16 -1.92 -0.15
C LEU A 38 31.18 -1.16 -1.48
N VAL A 39 31.29 -1.86 -2.62
CA VAL A 39 31.28 -1.24 -3.96
C VAL A 39 29.85 -0.89 -4.42
N SER A 40 28.82 -1.56 -3.91
CA SER A 40 27.41 -1.30 -4.28
C SER A 40 26.85 0.01 -3.70
N CYS A 41 27.55 0.65 -2.77
CA CYS A 41 27.11 1.91 -2.18
C CYS A 41 27.41 3.08 -3.14
N THR A 42 26.53 3.30 -4.13
CA THR A 42 26.61 4.45 -5.04
C THR A 42 26.09 5.70 -4.30
N SER A 43 26.99 6.40 -3.59
CA SER A 43 26.63 7.49 -2.67
C SER A 43 26.29 8.83 -3.33
N ASN A 44 26.37 8.97 -4.66
CA ASN A 44 26.06 10.22 -5.35
C ASN A 44 25.48 9.97 -6.74
N THR A 45 24.18 9.74 -6.81
CA THR A 45 23.42 9.80 -8.07
C THR A 45 22.75 11.18 -8.17
N ILE A 46 23.49 12.16 -8.69
CA ILE A 46 22.86 13.40 -9.18
C ILE A 46 22.02 12.98 -10.39
N LEU A 47 20.73 12.75 -10.18
CA LEU A 47 19.83 12.37 -11.25
C LEU A 47 19.53 13.58 -12.13
N GLU A 48 19.71 13.40 -13.43
CA GLU A 48 19.34 14.41 -14.41
C GLU A 48 17.83 14.64 -14.41
N LYS A 49 17.44 15.90 -14.62
CA LYS A 49 16.04 16.28 -14.70
C LYS A 49 15.42 15.73 -16.00
N PRO A 50 14.37 14.89 -15.93
CA PRO A 50 13.73 14.38 -17.13
C PRO A 50 13.05 15.51 -17.91
N LYS A 51 13.08 15.44 -19.24
CA LYS A 51 12.49 16.46 -20.14
C LYS A 51 10.98 16.62 -19.94
N ASP A 52 10.31 15.53 -19.59
CA ASP A 52 8.87 15.42 -19.42
C ASP A 52 8.44 15.40 -17.93
N LEU A 53 9.26 15.97 -17.03
CA LEU A 53 9.03 16.00 -15.59
C LEU A 53 7.60 16.45 -15.26
N ILE A 54 6.89 15.66 -14.47
CA ILE A 54 5.57 16.03 -13.92
C ILE A 54 5.77 17.20 -12.93
N PRO A 55 5.08 18.34 -13.08
CA PRO A 55 5.19 19.46 -12.13
C PRO A 55 4.85 19.04 -10.70
N LYS A 56 5.50 19.64 -9.69
CA LYS A 56 5.34 19.25 -8.27
C LYS A 56 3.87 19.24 -7.82
N ASP A 57 3.12 20.29 -8.15
CA ASP A 57 1.70 20.39 -7.80
C ASP A 57 0.85 19.29 -8.44
N THR A 58 1.11 19.00 -9.72
CA THR A 58 0.46 17.90 -10.44
C THR A 58 0.86 16.55 -9.85
N MET A 59 2.13 16.39 -9.43
CA MET A 59 2.62 15.17 -8.81
C MET A 59 1.94 14.90 -7.46
N SER A 60 1.71 15.93 -6.63
CA SER A 60 0.96 15.79 -5.38
C SER A 60 -0.47 15.31 -5.63
N LEU A 61 -1.19 15.95 -6.56
CA LEU A 61 -2.56 15.56 -6.92
C LEU A 61 -2.60 14.15 -7.52
N LEU A 62 -1.60 13.81 -8.34
CA LEU A 62 -1.48 12.49 -8.93
C LEU A 62 -1.29 11.42 -7.85
N ILE A 63 -0.33 11.61 -6.94
CA ILE A 63 -0.05 10.66 -5.86
C ILE A 63 -1.29 10.45 -4.99
N GLU A 64 -2.01 11.52 -4.67
CA GLU A 64 -3.27 11.44 -3.95
C GLU A 64 -4.30 10.54 -4.66
N GLU A 65 -4.52 10.76 -5.96
CA GLU A 65 -5.47 9.97 -6.76
C GLU A 65 -5.00 8.52 -6.95
N MET A 66 -3.69 8.29 -7.08
CA MET A 66 -3.10 6.95 -7.10
C MET A 66 -3.32 6.22 -5.77
N MET A 67 -3.21 6.91 -4.62
CA MET A 67 -3.49 6.32 -3.30
C MET A 67 -4.96 5.94 -3.14
N ILE A 68 -5.87 6.79 -3.61
CA ILE A 68 -7.32 6.50 -3.63
C ILE A 68 -7.60 5.28 -4.52
N ALA A 69 -7.08 5.28 -5.75
CA ALA A 69 -7.26 4.18 -6.69
C ALA A 69 -6.70 2.85 -6.14
N SER A 70 -5.50 2.88 -5.56
CA SER A 70 -4.87 1.70 -4.95
C SER A 70 -5.71 1.15 -3.79
N SER A 71 -6.19 2.03 -2.91
CA SER A 71 -7.01 1.64 -1.76
C SER A 71 -8.38 1.10 -2.17
N SER A 72 -8.95 1.63 -3.25
CA SER A 72 -10.27 1.20 -3.74
C SER A 72 -10.30 -0.23 -4.27
N LYS A 73 -9.16 -0.81 -4.64
CA LYS A 73 -9.05 -2.21 -5.07
C LYS A 73 -9.63 -3.19 -4.04
N PHE A 74 -9.54 -2.86 -2.76
CA PHE A 74 -9.99 -3.73 -1.66
C PHE A 74 -11.42 -3.45 -1.19
N ILE A 75 -12.13 -2.51 -1.84
CA ILE A 75 -13.48 -2.09 -1.47
C ILE A 75 -14.45 -2.47 -2.58
N LYS A 76 -15.62 -3.03 -2.21
CA LYS A 76 -16.67 -3.35 -3.18
C LYS A 76 -17.20 -2.08 -3.85
N ASN A 77 -17.23 -2.09 -5.17
CA ASN A 77 -17.81 -1.00 -5.96
C ASN A 77 -19.36 -1.07 -5.96
N LYS A 78 -20.00 -0.14 -6.68
CA LYS A 78 -21.46 -0.09 -6.83
C LYS A 78 -22.07 -1.34 -7.50
N PHE A 79 -21.26 -2.12 -8.20
CA PHE A 79 -21.63 -3.37 -8.86
C PHE A 79 -21.28 -4.62 -8.00
N GLN A 80 -20.90 -4.43 -6.73
CA GLN A 80 -20.47 -5.49 -5.80
C GLN A 80 -19.16 -6.20 -6.19
N GLU A 81 -18.39 -5.63 -7.12
CA GLU A 81 -17.10 -6.15 -7.54
C GLU A 81 -15.99 -5.61 -6.62
N ASN A 82 -15.01 -6.45 -6.33
CA ASN A 82 -13.75 -6.10 -5.69
C ASN A 82 -12.58 -6.36 -6.65
N GLU A 83 -11.37 -6.01 -6.23
CA GLU A 83 -10.12 -6.19 -6.99
C GLU A 83 -10.02 -5.44 -8.32
N VAL A 84 -10.95 -4.51 -8.58
CA VAL A 84 -10.92 -3.65 -9.76
C VAL A 84 -9.75 -2.67 -9.68
N ASN A 85 -8.93 -2.64 -10.73
CA ASN A 85 -7.77 -1.75 -10.82
C ASN A 85 -8.15 -0.42 -11.50
N TYR A 86 -8.26 0.64 -10.71
CA TYR A 86 -8.59 1.99 -11.20
C TYR A 86 -7.36 2.83 -11.57
N MET A 87 -6.13 2.29 -11.51
CA MET A 87 -4.91 3.05 -11.81
C MET A 87 -4.86 3.55 -13.25
N ALA A 88 -5.43 2.78 -14.20
CA ALA A 88 -5.54 3.20 -15.59
C ALA A 88 -6.34 4.51 -15.74
N LEU A 89 -7.43 4.67 -14.98
CA LEU A 89 -8.24 5.89 -14.99
C LEU A 89 -7.48 7.08 -14.41
N VAL A 90 -6.60 6.86 -13.44
CA VAL A 90 -5.73 7.91 -12.90
C VAL A 90 -4.77 8.39 -13.98
N TYR A 91 -4.07 7.48 -14.65
CA TYR A 91 -3.16 7.84 -15.73
C TYR A 91 -3.85 8.58 -16.89
N GLU A 92 -5.04 8.12 -17.28
CA GLU A 92 -5.87 8.78 -18.29
C GLU A 92 -6.26 10.20 -17.87
N ARG A 93 -6.76 10.37 -16.64
CA ARG A 93 -7.19 11.68 -16.10
C ARG A 93 -6.07 12.71 -16.12
N PHE A 94 -4.85 12.30 -15.78
CA PHE A 94 -3.69 13.19 -15.71
C PHE A 94 -2.94 13.30 -17.05
N LYS A 95 -3.34 12.55 -18.08
CA LYS A 95 -2.66 12.46 -19.39
C LYS A 95 -1.17 12.13 -19.23
N ILE A 96 -0.90 11.12 -18.40
CA ILE A 96 0.45 10.60 -18.17
C ILE A 96 0.46 9.09 -18.40
N ASP A 97 1.63 8.55 -18.71
CA ASP A 97 1.88 7.11 -18.67
C ASP A 97 2.66 6.71 -17.41
N SER A 98 2.71 5.40 -17.15
CA SER A 98 3.41 4.84 -15.97
C SER A 98 4.92 5.10 -15.99
N LEU A 99 5.54 5.18 -17.16
CA LEU A 99 6.98 5.40 -17.30
C LEU A 99 7.32 6.88 -17.00
N ARG A 100 6.48 7.82 -17.45
CA ARG A 100 6.61 9.25 -17.14
C ARG A 100 6.45 9.50 -15.64
N PHE A 101 5.49 8.82 -15.01
CA PHE A 101 5.38 8.83 -13.55
C PHE A 101 6.66 8.29 -12.90
N GLN A 102 7.13 7.11 -13.29
CA GLN A 102 8.32 6.49 -12.71
C GLN A 102 9.56 7.37 -12.82
N ARG A 103 9.83 7.95 -14.01
CA ARG A 103 10.96 8.87 -14.23
C ARG A 103 10.86 10.11 -13.34
N SER A 104 9.67 10.71 -13.27
CA SER A 104 9.44 11.90 -12.43
C SER A 104 9.57 11.59 -10.94
N ASN A 105 9.01 10.45 -10.51
CA ASN A 105 9.09 9.97 -9.13
C ASN A 105 10.54 9.73 -8.71
N LEU A 106 11.31 9.03 -9.55
CA LEU A 106 12.72 8.76 -9.30
C LEU A 106 13.54 10.06 -9.18
N TYR A 107 13.29 11.03 -10.07
CA TYR A 107 13.91 12.36 -9.96
C TYR A 107 13.56 13.04 -8.63
N TYR A 108 12.29 13.07 -8.23
CA TYR A 108 11.90 13.71 -6.97
C TYR A 108 12.45 12.97 -5.74
N ILE A 109 12.55 11.65 -5.73
CA ILE A 109 13.19 10.89 -4.63
C ILE A 109 14.64 11.35 -4.40
N SER A 110 15.37 11.74 -5.45
CA SER A 110 16.72 12.32 -5.31
C SER A 110 16.74 13.75 -4.74
N LYS A 111 15.58 14.40 -4.63
CA LYS A 111 15.37 15.76 -4.11
C LYS A 111 14.48 15.68 -2.86
N ILE A 112 15.08 15.24 -1.75
CA ILE A 112 14.38 14.90 -0.49
C ILE A 112 13.40 16.00 -0.05
N ASP A 113 13.85 17.26 0.03
CA ASP A 113 13.00 18.39 0.47
C ASP A 113 11.79 18.61 -0.45
N ASP A 114 11.97 18.42 -1.75
CA ASP A 114 10.89 18.57 -2.73
C ASP A 114 9.90 17.41 -2.65
N TYR A 115 10.41 16.18 -2.52
CA TYR A 115 9.58 15.00 -2.40
C TYR A 115 8.76 15.01 -1.12
N GLN A 116 9.38 15.41 0.00
CA GLN A 116 8.67 15.60 1.27
C GLN A 116 7.48 16.53 1.10
N LYS A 117 7.68 17.72 0.50
CA LYS A 117 6.58 18.67 0.24
C LYS A 117 5.50 18.08 -0.68
N ILE A 118 5.89 17.31 -1.69
CA ILE A 118 4.95 16.65 -2.60
C ILE A 118 4.03 15.69 -1.82
N ILE A 119 4.62 14.86 -0.96
CA ILE A 119 3.92 13.86 -0.15
C ILE A 119 3.07 14.51 0.94
N GLU A 120 3.59 15.53 1.63
CA GLU A 120 2.85 16.29 2.64
C GLU A 120 1.60 16.92 2.03
N LYS A 121 1.72 17.57 0.87
CA LYS A 121 0.58 18.17 0.17
C LYS A 121 -0.47 17.13 -0.25
N ALA A 122 -0.04 15.98 -0.76
CA ALA A 122 -0.95 14.87 -1.09
C ALA A 122 -1.68 14.35 0.15
N THR A 123 -0.96 14.22 1.26
CA THR A 123 -1.50 13.73 2.55
C THR A 123 -2.52 14.71 3.13
N GLN A 124 -2.19 16.00 3.19
CA GLN A 124 -3.09 17.04 3.67
C GLN A 124 -4.39 17.10 2.85
N SER A 125 -4.29 16.99 1.52
CA SER A 125 -5.46 16.91 0.63
C SER A 125 -6.33 15.68 0.93
N LEU A 126 -5.70 14.51 1.13
CA LEU A 126 -6.40 13.28 1.47
C LEU A 126 -7.09 13.36 2.84
N GLU A 127 -6.44 13.95 3.84
CA GLU A 127 -7.03 14.19 5.16
C GLU A 127 -8.24 15.13 5.10
N ALA A 128 -8.14 16.21 4.34
CA ALA A 128 -9.25 17.13 4.11
C ALA A 128 -10.43 16.43 3.43
N LYS A 129 -10.19 15.64 2.37
CA LYS A 129 -11.23 14.83 1.72
C LYS A 129 -11.85 13.82 2.70
N LYS A 130 -11.03 13.13 3.50
CA LYS A 130 -11.51 12.17 4.51
C LYS A 130 -12.44 12.85 5.52
N ALA A 131 -12.07 14.02 6.03
CA ALA A 131 -12.91 14.79 6.95
C ALA A 131 -14.23 15.21 6.30
N LEU A 132 -14.19 15.72 5.07
CA LEU A 132 -15.38 16.11 4.31
C LEU A 132 -16.34 14.93 4.10
N TYR A 133 -15.85 13.79 3.63
CA TYR A 133 -16.69 12.61 3.37
C TYR A 133 -17.19 11.96 4.66
N ALA A 134 -16.41 11.99 5.76
CA ALA A 134 -16.87 11.53 7.06
C ALA A 134 -18.05 12.38 7.57
N ALA A 135 -17.95 13.72 7.47
CA ALA A 135 -19.04 14.61 7.86
C ALA A 135 -20.30 14.39 7.01
N GLN A 136 -20.14 14.23 5.69
CA GLN A 136 -21.25 13.91 4.78
C GLN A 136 -21.92 12.58 5.15
N LYS A 137 -21.13 11.53 5.41
CA LYS A 137 -21.64 10.22 5.82
C LYS A 137 -22.46 10.31 7.10
N THR A 138 -21.93 10.97 8.14
CA THR A 138 -22.63 11.16 9.41
C THR A 138 -23.98 11.86 9.22
N ARG A 139 -24.02 12.92 8.39
CA ARG A 139 -25.27 13.63 8.10
C ARG A 139 -26.28 12.72 7.40
N LEU A 140 -25.85 11.96 6.40
CA LEU A 140 -26.72 11.02 5.67
C LEU A 140 -27.24 9.90 6.58
N ASP A 141 -26.40 9.39 7.48
CA ASP A 141 -26.80 8.36 8.44
C ASP A 141 -27.85 8.86 9.45
N SER A 142 -27.71 10.10 9.93
CA SER A 142 -28.73 10.74 10.78
C SER A 142 -30.07 10.89 10.04
N ILE A 143 -30.05 11.42 8.81
CA ILE A 143 -31.27 11.58 7.98
C ILE A 143 -31.94 10.23 7.75
N ARG A 144 -31.16 9.19 7.44
CA ARG A 144 -31.65 7.83 7.24
C ARG A 144 -32.30 7.27 8.50
N LYS A 145 -31.64 7.45 9.66
CA LYS A 145 -32.17 7.01 10.96
C LYS A 145 -33.49 7.68 11.30
N ASP A 146 -33.59 8.99 11.09
CA ASP A 146 -34.81 9.76 11.33
C ASP A 146 -35.95 9.33 10.41
N SER A 147 -35.65 9.08 9.13
CA SER A 147 -36.62 8.58 8.15
C SER A 147 -37.16 7.22 8.55
N ILE A 148 -36.29 6.28 8.95
CA ILE A 148 -36.70 4.95 9.43
C ILE A 148 -37.54 5.06 10.71
N LYS A 149 -37.16 5.94 11.65
CA LYS A 149 -37.92 6.18 12.88
C LYS A 149 -39.33 6.70 12.58
N LYS A 150 -39.46 7.66 11.65
CA LYS A 150 -40.76 8.21 11.23
C LYS A 150 -41.66 7.14 10.63
N ILE A 151 -41.12 6.31 9.73
CA ILE A 151 -41.86 5.19 9.13
C ILE A 151 -42.35 4.22 10.22
N LYS A 152 -41.48 3.84 11.16
CA LYS A 152 -41.85 2.94 12.27
C LYS A 152 -42.93 3.53 13.18
N THR A 153 -42.85 4.82 13.51
CA THR A 153 -43.88 5.50 14.31
C THR A 153 -45.22 5.51 13.58
N ASN A 154 -45.22 5.84 12.28
CA ASN A 154 -46.45 5.85 11.48
C ASN A 154 -47.08 4.45 11.38
N ALA A 155 -46.28 3.40 11.18
CA ALA A 155 -46.78 2.02 11.17
C ALA A 155 -47.46 1.66 12.50
N LYS A 156 -46.83 2.01 13.64
CA LYS A 156 -47.42 1.78 14.98
C LYS A 156 -48.73 2.55 15.19
N LEU A 157 -48.82 3.79 14.68
CA LEU A 157 -50.05 4.58 14.73
C LEU A 157 -51.16 3.92 13.91
N MET A 158 -50.85 3.45 12.69
CA MET A 158 -51.83 2.75 11.84
C MET A 158 -52.33 1.46 12.48
N ASP A 159 -51.46 0.67 13.10
CA ASP A 159 -51.86 -0.54 13.84
C ASP A 159 -52.79 -0.21 15.02
N SER A 160 -52.52 0.90 15.71
CA SER A 160 -53.34 1.36 16.85
C SER A 160 -54.72 1.84 16.38
N VAL A 161 -54.79 2.58 15.26
CA VAL A 161 -56.05 3.03 14.65
C VAL A 161 -56.89 1.83 14.21
N LYS A 162 -56.27 0.87 13.51
CA LYS A 162 -56.96 -0.36 13.08
C LYS A 162 -57.54 -1.14 14.28
N LYS A 163 -56.80 -1.22 15.39
CA LYS A 163 -57.30 -1.88 16.61
C LYS A 163 -58.52 -1.16 17.22
N LEU A 164 -58.59 0.17 17.12
CA LEU A 164 -59.72 0.96 17.59
C LEU A 164 -60.95 0.80 16.69
N GLU A 165 -60.77 0.73 15.36
CA GLU A 165 -61.86 0.49 14.40
C GLU A 165 -62.45 -0.93 14.49
N LEU A 166 -61.67 -1.91 14.93
CA LEU A 166 -62.10 -3.30 15.12
C LEU A 166 -62.72 -3.57 16.51
N ALA A 167 -62.78 -2.58 17.40
CA ALA A 167 -63.42 -2.74 18.69
C ALA A 167 -64.96 -2.77 18.50
N PRO A 168 -65.68 -3.76 19.08
CA PRO A 168 -67.12 -3.84 18.93
C PRO A 168 -67.78 -2.60 19.54
N ILE A 169 -68.73 -2.02 18.79
CA ILE A 169 -69.53 -0.88 19.23
C ILE A 169 -70.44 -1.40 20.35
N GLN A 170 -70.28 -0.86 21.56
CA GLN A 170 -71.19 -1.10 22.70
C GLN A 170 -72.42 -0.20 22.59
#